data_AF-A0AA51MN05-F1
#
_entry.id   AF-A0AA51MN05-F1
#
_cell.length_a   1.000
_cell.length_b   1.000
_cell.length_c   1.000
_cell.angle_alpha   90.00
_cell.angle_beta   90.00
_cell.angle_gamma   90.00
#
_symmetry.space_group_name_H-M   'P 1'
#
loop_
_entity.id
_entity.type
_entity.pdbx_description
1 polymer ?
#
loop_
_entity_poly.entity_id
_entity_poly.type
_entity_poly.pdbx_seq_one_letter_code
_entity_poly.pdbx_strand_id
1 'polypeptide(L)'
;MTPEEIKRYRERANRAKRELLKEKQQYGYINDGSGKRYLAPVYYVLAGDNDKALAFYSWFEEEFDDDIGEPVFDLYWVLAELRAGNTAQARYRLQIVMLNNLYLLPFLFNKPIDRLDIWHWSNQADNSYLSEIQEYLHEPTPAERQWIEAEYNSQPFTTLRQEYIATYHQLKHERGLPKRTEILDKWRKFSATFMQKPA
;
A
#
# COMPACT_ATOMS: atom_id res chain seq x y z
N MET A 1 -9.71 15.21 -14.37
CA MET A 1 -10.88 14.33 -14.22
C MET A 1 -12.14 15.13 -14.47
N THR A 2 -13.08 14.59 -15.22
CA THR A 2 -14.39 15.19 -15.55
C THR A 2 -15.42 14.93 -14.44
N PRO A 3 -16.49 15.74 -14.33
CA PRO A 3 -17.59 15.48 -13.40
C PRO A 3 -18.23 14.08 -13.58
N GLU A 4 -18.32 13.61 -14.82
CA GLU A 4 -18.86 12.29 -15.16
C GLU A 4 -17.95 11.16 -14.64
N GLU A 5 -16.62 11.30 -14.77
CA GLU A 5 -15.65 10.34 -14.23
C GLU A 5 -15.71 10.29 -12.69
N ILE A 6 -15.76 11.45 -12.03
CA ILE A 6 -15.91 11.54 -10.57
C ILE A 6 -17.17 10.80 -10.11
N LYS A 7 -18.30 11.03 -10.79
CA LYS A 7 -19.56 10.34 -10.50
C LYS A 7 -19.42 8.84 -10.69
N ARG A 8 -18.77 8.38 -11.77
CA ARG A 8 -18.54 6.96 -12.05
C ARG A 8 -17.69 6.29 -10.97
N TYR A 9 -16.62 6.94 -10.50
CA TYR A 9 -15.81 6.42 -9.40
C TYR A 9 -16.62 6.29 -8.12
N ARG A 10 -17.40 7.31 -7.75
CA ARG A 10 -18.28 7.27 -6.58
C ARG A 10 -19.28 6.10 -6.65
N GLU A 11 -19.89 5.88 -7.81
CA GLU A 11 -20.82 4.78 -8.01
C GLU A 11 -20.15 3.40 -7.92
N ARG A 12 -18.93 3.26 -8.47
CA ARG A 12 -18.11 2.04 -8.34
C ARG A 12 -17.75 1.76 -6.89
N ALA A 13 -17.28 2.77 -6.15
CA ALA A 13 -16.93 2.67 -4.74
C ALA A 13 -18.12 2.18 -3.89
N ASN A 14 -19.28 2.83 -4.05
CA ASN A 14 -20.51 2.47 -3.33
C ASN A 14 -20.99 1.06 -3.69
N ARG A 15 -20.88 0.66 -4.95
CA ARG A 15 -21.24 -0.69 -5.39
C ARG A 15 -20.33 -1.74 -4.75
N ALA A 16 -19.02 -1.54 -4.83
CA ALA A 16 -18.02 -2.44 -4.26
C ALA A 16 -18.23 -2.61 -2.75
N LYS A 17 -18.35 -1.51 -2.00
CA LYS A 17 -18.65 -1.53 -0.56
C LYS A 17 -19.93 -2.30 -0.24
N ARG A 18 -21.02 -2.02 -0.96
CA ARG A 18 -22.31 -2.69 -0.74
C ARG A 18 -22.24 -4.19 -1.01
N GLU A 19 -21.52 -4.61 -2.04
CA GLU A 19 -21.35 -6.02 -2.38
C GLU A 19 -20.55 -6.76 -1.30
N LEU A 20 -19.47 -6.17 -0.79
CA LEU A 20 -18.69 -6.71 0.33
C LEU A 20 -19.57 -6.91 1.59
N LEU A 21 -20.33 -5.87 1.98
CA LEU A 21 -21.21 -5.96 3.13
C LEU A 21 -22.34 -6.98 2.95
N LYS A 22 -22.86 -7.12 1.72
CA LYS A 22 -23.88 -8.12 1.39
C LYS A 22 -23.31 -9.54 1.49
N GLU A 23 -22.10 -9.79 1.01
CA GLU A 23 -21.42 -11.09 1.15
C GLU A 23 -21.27 -11.45 2.63
N LYS A 24 -20.75 -10.52 3.45
CA LYS A 24 -20.63 -10.72 4.90
C LYS A 24 -21.98 -11.03 5.55
N GLN A 25 -23.02 -10.28 5.22
CA GLN A 25 -24.36 -10.49 5.77
C GLN A 25 -24.94 -11.85 5.37
N GLN A 26 -24.73 -12.27 4.11
CA GLN A 26 -25.34 -13.48 3.57
C GLN A 26 -24.59 -14.75 3.99
N TYR A 27 -23.27 -14.70 4.08
CA TYR A 27 -22.43 -15.89 4.26
C TYR A 27 -21.65 -15.90 5.58
N GLY A 28 -21.65 -14.80 6.33
CA GLY A 28 -20.85 -14.63 7.55
C GLY A 28 -19.38 -14.31 7.29
N TYR A 29 -18.95 -14.29 6.03
CA TYR A 29 -17.59 -13.95 5.60
C TYR A 29 -17.61 -13.28 4.23
N ILE A 30 -16.49 -12.64 3.86
CA ILE A 30 -16.28 -11.99 2.58
C ILE A 30 -15.34 -12.85 1.75
N ASN A 31 -15.78 -13.29 0.57
CA ASN A 31 -14.94 -14.10 -0.32
C ASN A 31 -13.99 -13.20 -1.12
N ASP A 32 -14.48 -12.04 -1.58
CA ASP A 32 -13.76 -11.01 -2.34
C ASP A 32 -12.67 -11.49 -3.32
N GLY A 33 -12.92 -12.58 -4.06
CA GLY A 33 -11.99 -13.06 -5.10
C GLY A 33 -11.74 -12.07 -6.25
N SER A 34 -12.47 -10.96 -6.29
CA SER A 34 -12.33 -9.88 -7.28
C SER A 34 -11.53 -8.66 -6.79
N GLY A 35 -11.08 -8.64 -5.53
CA GLY A 35 -10.29 -7.54 -4.97
C GLY A 35 -11.05 -6.22 -4.77
N LYS A 36 -12.38 -6.27 -4.55
CA LYS A 36 -13.21 -5.09 -4.28
C LYS A 36 -12.76 -4.35 -3.03
N ARG A 37 -12.22 -5.04 -2.02
CA ARG A 37 -11.72 -4.44 -0.78
C ARG A 37 -10.59 -3.45 -1.04
N TYR A 38 -9.74 -3.74 -2.03
CA TYR A 38 -8.63 -2.86 -2.42
C TYR A 38 -9.09 -1.69 -3.30
N LEU A 39 -10.11 -1.89 -4.14
CA LEU A 39 -10.53 -0.87 -5.11
C LEU A 39 -11.53 0.15 -4.55
N ALA A 40 -12.37 -0.24 -3.59
CA ALA A 40 -13.42 0.65 -3.07
C ALA A 40 -12.89 1.99 -2.51
N PRO A 41 -11.88 2.03 -1.62
CA PRO A 41 -11.38 3.29 -1.09
C PRO A 41 -10.54 4.07 -2.10
N VAL A 42 -9.82 3.39 -3.01
CA VAL A 42 -9.15 4.02 -4.16
C VAL A 42 -10.16 4.83 -4.97
N TYR A 43 -11.32 4.25 -5.27
CA TYR A 43 -12.39 4.95 -6.00
C TYR A 43 -13.01 6.09 -5.19
N TYR A 44 -13.10 6.01 -3.86
CA TYR A 44 -13.55 7.14 -3.05
C TYR A 44 -12.57 8.31 -3.14
N VAL A 45 -11.26 8.06 -3.05
CA VAL A 45 -10.22 9.09 -3.19
C VAL A 45 -10.27 9.73 -4.58
N LEU A 46 -10.37 8.93 -5.65
CA LEU A 46 -10.52 9.44 -7.03
C LEU A 46 -11.80 10.26 -7.22
N ALA A 47 -12.86 9.95 -6.48
CA ALA A 47 -14.11 10.72 -6.50
C ALA A 47 -14.06 12.01 -5.65
N GLY A 48 -12.94 12.27 -4.96
CA GLY A 48 -12.81 13.36 -3.99
C GLY A 48 -13.55 13.13 -2.68
N ASP A 49 -14.06 11.93 -2.43
CA ASP A 49 -14.83 11.56 -1.22
C ASP A 49 -13.88 11.09 -0.10
N ASN A 50 -12.93 11.94 0.32
CA ASN A 50 -11.84 11.55 1.23
C ASN A 50 -12.33 10.95 2.56
N ASP A 51 -13.36 11.54 3.17
CA ASP A 51 -13.93 11.04 4.43
C ASP A 51 -14.49 9.62 4.30
N LYS A 52 -15.06 9.28 3.13
CA LYS A 52 -15.56 7.93 2.88
C LYS A 52 -14.43 6.94 2.66
N ALA A 53 -13.34 7.38 2.04
CA ALA A 53 -12.14 6.57 1.90
C ALA A 53 -11.57 6.22 3.28
N LEU A 54 -11.38 7.22 4.16
CA LEU A 54 -10.89 7.01 5.53
C LEU A 54 -11.82 6.11 6.35
N ALA A 55 -13.13 6.33 6.29
CA ALA A 55 -14.09 5.45 6.96
C ALA A 55 -14.06 4.01 6.42
N PHE A 56 -13.79 3.82 5.12
CA PHE A 56 -13.62 2.49 4.54
C PHE A 56 -12.32 1.85 5.03
N TYR A 57 -11.23 2.60 5.05
CA TYR A 57 -9.93 2.16 5.53
C TYR A 57 -9.97 1.71 7.00
N SER A 58 -10.66 2.44 7.87
CA SER A 58 -10.89 2.01 9.26
C SER A 58 -11.69 0.70 9.33
N TRP A 59 -12.77 0.57 8.55
CA TRP A 59 -13.52 -0.69 8.47
C TRP A 59 -12.68 -1.84 7.92
N PHE A 60 -11.84 -1.58 6.90
CA PHE A 60 -10.96 -2.59 6.31
C PHE A 60 -10.01 -3.15 7.36
N GLU A 61 -9.42 -2.31 8.21
CA GLU A 61 -8.52 -2.75 9.27
C GLU A 61 -9.19 -3.62 10.34
N GLU A 62 -10.47 -3.38 10.62
CA GLU A 62 -11.25 -4.21 11.56
C GLU A 62 -11.71 -5.53 10.92
N GLU A 63 -11.98 -5.51 9.61
CA GLU A 63 -12.53 -6.64 8.88
C GLU A 63 -11.47 -7.62 8.38
N PHE A 64 -10.29 -7.11 8.03
CA PHE A 64 -9.20 -7.83 7.39
C PHE A 64 -7.89 -7.58 8.16
N ASP A 65 -7.87 -7.94 9.44
CA ASP A 65 -6.76 -7.66 10.37
C ASP A 65 -5.47 -8.46 10.05
N ASP A 66 -5.59 -9.52 9.24
CA ASP A 66 -4.49 -10.35 8.75
C ASP A 66 -4.04 -10.00 7.32
N ASP A 67 -4.67 -9.01 6.68
CA ASP A 67 -4.37 -8.61 5.31
C ASP A 67 -3.13 -7.71 5.23
N ILE A 68 -2.25 -8.01 4.29
CA ILE A 68 -0.96 -7.33 4.10
C ILE A 68 -1.04 -6.12 3.16
N GLY A 69 -2.23 -5.85 2.59
CA GLY A 69 -2.48 -4.76 1.67
C GLY A 69 -2.12 -5.07 0.22
N GLU A 70 -2.37 -4.09 -0.64
CA GLU A 70 -2.03 -4.09 -2.06
C GLU A 70 -1.38 -2.72 -2.38
N PRO A 71 -0.29 -2.66 -3.18
CA PRO A 71 0.47 -1.42 -3.33
C PRO A 71 -0.32 -0.16 -3.76
N VAL A 72 -1.31 -0.28 -4.66
CA VAL A 72 -2.16 0.86 -5.07
C VAL A 72 -3.10 1.26 -3.94
N PHE A 73 -3.78 0.29 -3.32
CA PHE A 73 -4.61 0.53 -2.14
C PHE A 73 -3.83 1.28 -1.04
N ASP A 74 -2.62 0.81 -0.72
CA ASP A 74 -1.79 1.43 0.31
C ASP A 74 -1.34 2.85 -0.08
N LEU A 75 -0.97 3.08 -1.35
CA LEU A 75 -0.63 4.42 -1.84
C LEU A 75 -1.80 5.38 -1.65
N TYR A 76 -3.00 4.96 -2.01
CA TYR A 76 -4.20 5.79 -1.88
C TYR A 76 -4.61 5.99 -0.43
N TRP A 77 -4.23 5.08 0.48
CA TRP A 77 -4.35 5.31 1.91
C TRP A 77 -3.43 6.46 2.35
N VAL A 78 -2.16 6.46 1.92
CA VAL A 78 -1.23 7.58 2.20
C VAL A 78 -1.84 8.91 1.74
N LEU A 79 -2.36 8.95 0.51
CA LEU A 79 -2.98 10.17 -0.02
C LEU A 79 -4.18 10.62 0.82
N ALA A 80 -5.05 9.69 1.22
CA ALA A 80 -6.22 10.03 2.02
C ALA A 80 -5.84 10.64 3.39
N GLU A 81 -4.82 10.08 4.04
CA GLU A 81 -4.31 10.58 5.34
C GLU A 81 -3.63 11.94 5.18
N LEU A 82 -2.82 12.13 4.12
CA LEU A 82 -2.21 13.44 3.82
C LEU A 82 -3.26 14.51 3.59
N ARG A 83 -4.28 14.21 2.78
CA ARG A 83 -5.38 15.13 2.47
C ARG A 83 -6.21 15.48 3.70
N ALA A 84 -6.26 14.60 4.70
CA ALA A 84 -6.88 14.88 6.00
C ALA A 84 -5.94 15.55 7.03
N GLY A 85 -4.66 15.75 6.70
CA GLY A 85 -3.66 16.32 7.60
C GLY A 85 -3.05 15.34 8.60
N ASN A 86 -3.38 14.04 8.51
CA ASN A 86 -2.91 12.98 9.40
C ASN A 86 -1.49 12.51 9.04
N THR A 87 -0.52 13.44 9.10
CA THR A 87 0.85 13.22 8.59
C THR A 87 1.56 12.03 9.23
N ALA A 88 1.34 11.76 10.53
CA ALA A 88 1.94 10.62 11.21
C ALA A 88 1.44 9.28 10.64
N GLN A 89 0.13 9.17 10.41
CA GLN A 89 -0.51 8.00 9.82
C GLN A 89 -0.11 7.83 8.35
N ALA A 90 -0.05 8.93 7.60
CA ALA A 90 0.46 8.93 6.23
C ALA A 90 1.91 8.40 6.16
N ARG A 91 2.79 8.81 7.08
CA ARG A 91 4.18 8.34 7.13
C ARG A 91 4.26 6.84 7.41
N TYR A 92 3.51 6.36 8.40
CA TYR A 92 3.42 4.93 8.71
C TYR A 92 2.96 4.12 7.49
N ARG A 93 1.89 4.56 6.82
CA ARG A 93 1.38 3.93 5.59
C ARG A 93 2.39 3.99 4.45
N LEU A 94 3.13 5.08 4.31
CA LEU A 94 4.13 5.22 3.24
C LEU A 94 5.28 4.21 3.40
N GLN A 95 5.65 3.86 4.63
CA GLN A 95 6.60 2.77 4.86
C GLN A 95 6.02 1.43 4.40
N ILE A 96 4.73 1.15 4.62
CA ILE A 96 4.06 -0.06 4.10
C ILE A 96 4.11 -0.07 2.57
N VAL A 97 3.73 1.03 1.91
CA VAL A 97 3.79 1.15 0.44
C VAL A 97 5.19 0.84 -0.08
N MET A 98 6.22 1.43 0.55
CA MET A 98 7.61 1.21 0.16
C MET A 98 8.00 -0.28 0.23
N LEU A 99 7.58 -0.99 1.28
CA LEU A 99 7.95 -2.39 1.49
C LEU A 99 7.08 -3.36 0.68
N ASN A 100 5.85 -2.98 0.34
CA ASN A 100 4.97 -3.76 -0.52
C ASN A 100 5.42 -3.70 -1.99
N ASN A 101 5.95 -2.56 -2.46
CA ASN A 101 6.62 -2.45 -3.75
C ASN A 101 7.74 -1.40 -3.72
N LEU A 102 9.01 -1.86 -3.73
CA LEU A 102 10.20 -1.01 -3.66
C LEU A 102 10.41 -0.09 -4.88
N TYR A 103 9.70 -0.35 -5.98
CA TYR A 103 9.83 0.35 -7.25
C TYR A 103 8.80 1.47 -7.41
N LEU A 104 7.68 1.38 -6.69
CA LEU A 104 6.54 2.29 -6.81
C LEU A 104 6.91 3.72 -6.43
N LEU A 105 7.49 3.95 -5.25
CA LEU A 105 7.83 5.31 -4.82
C LEU A 105 8.91 5.94 -5.72
N PRO A 106 10.02 5.25 -6.06
CA PRO A 106 11.00 5.76 -7.03
C PRO A 106 10.40 6.18 -8.38
N PHE A 107 9.41 5.43 -8.86
CA PHE A 107 8.70 5.78 -10.08
C PHE A 107 7.91 7.11 -9.95
N LEU A 108 7.26 7.37 -8.82
CA LEU A 108 6.44 8.58 -8.60
C LEU A 108 7.23 9.90 -8.72
N PHE A 109 8.54 9.88 -8.45
CA PHE A 109 9.43 11.03 -8.56
C PHE A 109 10.48 10.87 -9.68
N ASN A 110 10.14 10.11 -10.73
CA ASN A 110 10.92 9.95 -11.97
C ASN A 110 12.35 9.44 -11.76
N LYS A 111 12.57 8.59 -10.76
CA LYS A 111 13.85 7.91 -10.50
C LYS A 111 13.63 6.39 -10.43
N PRO A 112 13.06 5.76 -11.48
CA PRO A 112 12.83 4.32 -11.46
C PRO A 112 14.15 3.59 -11.21
N ILE A 113 14.09 2.50 -10.43
CA ILE A 113 15.25 1.65 -10.13
C ILE A 113 15.14 0.33 -10.88
N ASP A 114 16.30 -0.25 -11.20
CA ASP A 114 16.37 -1.58 -11.78
C ASP A 114 15.84 -2.63 -10.81
N ARG A 115 15.36 -3.74 -11.38
CA ARG A 115 14.89 -4.90 -10.62
C ARG A 115 15.98 -5.39 -9.67
N LEU A 116 15.67 -5.42 -8.38
CA LEU A 116 16.61 -5.78 -7.32
C LEU A 116 16.83 -7.30 -7.26
N ASP A 117 18.04 -7.70 -6.88
CA ASP A 117 18.40 -9.10 -6.66
C ASP A 117 17.90 -9.61 -5.30
N ILE A 118 16.59 -9.63 -5.11
CA ILE A 118 15.95 -10.06 -3.86
C ILE A 118 14.90 -11.14 -4.12
N TRP A 119 14.42 -11.77 -3.06
CA TRP A 119 13.22 -12.57 -3.11
C TRP A 119 12.00 -11.65 -3.17
N HIS A 120 11.21 -11.72 -4.24
CA HIS A 120 9.92 -11.05 -4.34
C HIS A 120 8.82 -12.01 -3.90
N TRP A 121 7.99 -11.59 -2.95
CA TRP A 121 6.96 -12.45 -2.34
C TRP A 121 5.74 -12.64 -3.25
N SER A 122 5.52 -11.74 -4.21
CA SER A 122 4.47 -11.80 -5.23
C SER A 122 4.88 -11.06 -6.49
N ASN A 123 4.06 -11.18 -7.55
CA ASN A 123 4.15 -10.34 -8.74
C ASN A 123 3.93 -8.85 -8.43
N GLN A 124 3.08 -8.53 -7.45
CA GLN A 124 2.80 -7.15 -7.03
C GLN A 124 4.02 -6.47 -6.39
N ALA A 125 4.93 -7.25 -5.81
CA ALA A 125 6.17 -6.74 -5.23
C ALA A 125 7.27 -6.50 -6.30
N ASP A 126 7.12 -7.08 -7.49
CA ASP A 126 8.08 -6.99 -8.58
C ASP A 126 7.93 -5.68 -9.37
N ASN A 127 8.96 -5.29 -10.13
CA ASN A 127 8.94 -4.03 -10.87
C ASN A 127 8.00 -4.08 -12.08
N SER A 128 7.68 -5.28 -12.60
CA SER A 128 6.70 -5.44 -13.67
C SER A 128 5.31 -4.91 -13.31
N TYR A 129 4.97 -4.91 -12.01
CA TYR A 129 3.67 -4.45 -11.52
C TYR A 129 3.37 -3.00 -11.88
N LEU A 130 4.40 -2.15 -12.00
CA LEU A 130 4.24 -0.74 -12.36
C LEU A 130 3.53 -0.54 -13.71
N SER A 131 3.70 -1.49 -14.64
CA SER A 131 3.01 -1.45 -15.94
C SER A 131 1.51 -1.73 -15.82
N GLU A 132 1.09 -2.49 -14.80
CA GLU A 132 -0.32 -2.84 -14.55
C GLU A 132 -1.09 -1.69 -13.91
N ILE A 133 -0.40 -0.81 -13.18
CA ILE A 133 -1.02 0.24 -12.34
C ILE A 133 -0.78 1.66 -12.82
N GLN A 134 -0.23 1.85 -14.03
CA GLN A 134 0.22 3.15 -14.52
C GLN A 134 -0.88 4.24 -14.40
N GLU A 135 -2.14 3.89 -14.65
CA GLU A 135 -3.26 4.82 -14.55
C GLU A 135 -3.44 5.42 -13.14
N TYR A 136 -3.11 4.67 -12.10
CA TYR A 136 -3.24 5.11 -10.70
C TYR A 136 -2.09 6.00 -10.24
N LEU A 137 -0.92 5.92 -10.89
CA LEU A 137 0.30 6.61 -10.49
C LEU A 137 0.30 8.11 -10.84
N HIS A 138 -0.72 8.59 -11.56
CA HIS A 138 -0.88 10.00 -11.91
C HIS A 138 -1.61 10.82 -10.83
N GLU A 139 -2.34 10.18 -9.91
CA GLU A 139 -3.19 10.85 -8.92
C GLU A 139 -2.45 11.76 -7.91
N PRO A 140 -1.27 11.40 -7.36
CA PRO A 140 -0.58 12.28 -6.42
C PRO A 140 -0.26 13.65 -7.03
N THR A 141 -0.65 14.72 -6.33
CA THR A 141 -0.34 16.10 -6.67
C THR A 141 1.17 16.38 -6.59
N PRO A 142 1.67 17.45 -7.22
CA PRO A 142 3.10 17.82 -7.11
C PRO A 142 3.58 17.98 -5.65
N ALA A 143 2.75 18.55 -4.78
CA ALA A 143 3.09 18.72 -3.36
C ALA A 143 3.13 17.38 -2.61
N GLU A 144 2.17 16.48 -2.87
CA GLU A 144 2.17 15.13 -2.31
C GLU A 144 3.39 14.32 -2.80
N ARG A 145 3.77 14.44 -4.08
CA ARG A 145 4.98 13.80 -4.63
C ARG A 145 6.25 14.30 -3.95
N GLN A 146 6.37 15.61 -3.75
CA GLN A 146 7.51 16.21 -3.06
C GLN A 146 7.60 15.72 -1.61
N TRP A 147 6.47 15.62 -0.91
CA TRP A 147 6.43 15.08 0.45
C TRP A 147 6.84 13.60 0.46
N ILE A 148 6.29 12.78 -0.45
CA ILE A 148 6.65 11.37 -0.59
C ILE A 148 8.15 11.20 -0.85
N GLU A 149 8.72 12.00 -1.76
CA GLU A 149 10.15 11.95 -2.08
C GLU A 149 11.01 12.35 -0.86
N ALA A 150 10.61 13.39 -0.12
CA ALA A 150 11.31 13.83 1.08
C ALA A 150 11.32 12.74 2.16
N GLU A 151 10.17 12.10 2.42
CA GLU A 151 10.07 10.99 3.37
C GLU A 151 10.87 9.78 2.90
N TYR A 152 10.77 9.39 1.62
CA TYR A 152 11.52 8.27 1.05
C TYR A 152 13.05 8.42 1.18
N ASN A 153 13.55 9.65 1.07
CA ASN A 153 14.97 9.98 1.20
C ASN A 153 15.40 10.28 2.64
N SER A 154 14.48 10.26 3.60
CA SER A 154 14.80 10.43 5.02
C SER A 154 15.64 9.27 5.55
N GLN A 155 16.37 9.52 6.65
CA GLN A 155 17.19 8.48 7.28
C GLN A 155 16.35 7.27 7.74
N PRO A 156 15.17 7.43 8.38
CA PRO A 156 14.35 6.28 8.78
C PRO A 156 13.94 5.38 7.60
N PHE A 157 13.48 5.97 6.49
CA PHE A 157 13.10 5.22 5.30
C PHE A 157 14.30 4.53 4.65
N THR A 158 15.43 5.24 4.56
CA THR A 158 16.65 4.68 3.96
C THR A 158 17.17 3.50 4.76
N THR A 159 17.24 3.62 6.09
CA THR A 159 17.66 2.52 6.98
C THR A 159 16.72 1.32 6.86
N LEU A 160 15.40 1.56 6.91
CA LEU A 160 14.39 0.50 6.78
C LEU A 160 14.48 -0.23 5.43
N ARG A 161 14.58 0.53 4.34
CA ARG A 161 14.69 0.01 2.96
C ARG A 161 15.96 -0.81 2.77
N GLN A 162 17.10 -0.33 3.25
CA GLN A 162 18.38 -1.03 3.11
C GLN A 162 18.36 -2.38 3.85
N GLU A 163 17.82 -2.42 5.07
CA GLU A 163 17.71 -3.67 5.82
C GLU A 163 16.72 -4.65 5.16
N TYR A 164 15.61 -4.15 4.59
CA TYR A 164 14.70 -4.98 3.81
C TYR A 164 15.43 -5.60 2.60
N ILE A 165 16.14 -4.78 1.81
CA ILE A 165 16.87 -5.26 0.63
C ILE A 165 17.90 -6.32 1.03
N ALA A 166 18.68 -6.08 2.09
CA ALA A 166 19.68 -7.02 2.58
C ALA A 166 19.04 -8.33 3.07
N THR A 167 17.94 -8.25 3.81
CA THR A 167 17.18 -9.40 4.33
C THR A 167 16.64 -10.25 3.18
N TYR A 168 15.94 -9.62 2.23
CA TYR A 168 15.27 -10.34 1.15
C TYR A 168 16.24 -10.80 0.06
N HIS A 169 17.43 -10.20 -0.06
CA HIS A 169 18.56 -10.76 -0.80
C HIS A 169 19.02 -12.07 -0.16
N GLN A 170 19.24 -12.12 1.16
CA GLN A 170 19.61 -13.36 1.85
C GLN A 170 18.54 -14.45 1.68
N LEU A 171 17.25 -14.09 1.80
CA LEU A 171 16.14 -15.03 1.59
C LEU A 171 16.05 -15.59 0.17
N LYS A 172 16.57 -14.88 -0.84
CA LYS A 172 16.58 -15.37 -2.22
C LYS A 172 17.43 -16.63 -2.38
N HIS A 173 18.53 -16.69 -1.65
CA HIS A 173 19.53 -17.75 -1.76
C HIS A 173 19.41 -18.83 -0.67
N GLU A 174 18.67 -18.55 0.42
CA GLU A 174 18.49 -19.49 1.51
C GLU A 174 17.32 -20.46 1.28
N ARG A 175 17.59 -21.76 1.36
CA ARG A 175 16.61 -22.85 1.16
C ARG A 175 16.21 -23.56 2.46
N GLY A 176 17.06 -23.52 3.48
CA GLY A 176 16.84 -24.16 4.77
C GLY A 176 15.79 -23.44 5.60
N LEU A 177 14.66 -24.10 5.85
CA LEU A 177 13.55 -23.54 6.64
C LEU A 177 14.00 -22.94 7.99
N PRO A 178 14.83 -23.60 8.82
CA PRO A 178 15.26 -23.02 10.09
C PRO A 178 16.02 -21.70 9.92
N LYS A 179 16.87 -21.60 8.88
CA LYS A 179 17.65 -20.40 8.62
C LYS A 179 16.81 -19.26 8.06
N ARG A 180 15.85 -19.57 7.18
CA ARG A 180 14.85 -18.59 6.71
C ARG A 180 14.05 -18.01 7.86
N THR A 181 13.60 -18.85 8.81
CA THR A 181 12.90 -18.40 10.01
C THR A 181 13.76 -17.45 10.84
N GLU A 182 15.03 -17.78 11.07
CA GLU A 182 15.95 -16.90 11.81
C GLU A 182 16.12 -15.53 11.12
N ILE A 183 16.24 -15.50 9.79
CA ILE A 183 16.35 -14.26 9.00
C ILE A 183 15.06 -13.43 9.15
N LEU A 184 13.90 -14.06 8.99
CA LEU A 184 12.60 -13.38 9.11
C LEU A 184 12.33 -12.88 10.54
N ASP A 185 12.75 -13.61 11.56
CA ASP A 185 12.60 -13.17 12.95
C ASP A 185 13.47 -11.96 13.29
N LYS A 186 14.69 -11.89 12.73
CA LYS A 186 15.53 -10.68 12.82
C LYS A 186 14.87 -9.50 12.13
N TRP A 187 14.36 -9.73 10.91
CA TRP A 187 13.63 -8.71 10.16
C TRP A 187 12.43 -8.18 10.94
N ARG A 188 11.56 -9.04 11.48
CA ARG A 188 10.38 -8.64 12.26
C ARG A 188 10.75 -7.78 13.47
N LYS A 189 11.81 -8.16 14.20
CA LYS A 189 12.29 -7.39 15.35
C LYS A 189 12.83 -6.03 14.94
N PHE A 190 13.57 -5.97 13.84
CA PHE A 190 14.10 -4.72 13.30
C PHE A 190 12.98 -3.81 12.79
N SER A 191 12.09 -4.31 11.93
CA SER A 191 11.04 -3.50 11.31
C SER A 191 10.06 -2.92 12.35
N ALA A 192 9.82 -3.63 13.46
CA ALA A 192 8.98 -3.15 14.54
C ALA A 192 9.48 -1.86 15.23
N THR A 193 10.77 -1.53 15.10
CA THR A 193 11.31 -0.27 15.64
C THR A 193 10.98 0.94 14.76
N PHE A 194 10.59 0.71 13.51
CA PHE A 194 10.20 1.74 12.55
C PHE A 194 8.68 1.80 12.33
N MET A 195 8.03 0.64 12.27
CA MET A 195 6.64 0.45 11.85
C MET A 195 5.66 0.50 13.03
N GLN A 196 5.71 1.56 13.83
CA GLN A 196 4.78 1.75 14.94
C GLN A 196 3.55 2.49 14.46
N LYS A 197 2.38 1.84 14.54
CA LYS A 197 1.11 2.46 14.17
C LYS A 197 0.85 3.67 15.12
N PRO A 198 0.63 4.87 14.56
CA PRO A 198 0.19 6.03 15.34
C PRO A 198 -1.12 5.75 16.10
N ALA A 199 -1.27 6.43 17.25
CA ALA A 199 -2.48 6.39 18.07
C ALA A 199 -3.65 7.14 17.42
#